data_AF-A0A7C3P183-F1
#
_entry.id   AF-A0A7C3P183-F1
#
_cell.length_a   1.000
_cell.length_b   1.000
_cell.length_c   1.000
_cell.angle_alpha   90.00
_cell.angle_beta   90.00
_cell.angle_gamma   90.00
#
_symmetry.space_group_name_H-M   'P 1'
#
loop_
_entity.id
_entity.type
_entity.pdbx_description
1 polymer ?
#
loop_
_entity_poly.entity_id
_entity_poly.type
_entity_poly.pdbx_seq_one_letter_code
_entity_poly.pdbx_strand_id
1 'polypeptide(L)'
;MKRLKMILKIILFASLLLCNSSAVTYGEDLPAPFDRIKELAIAKGEKNEDGTFLWEKSIDNVEYWMIYSTIDESIGCGQRTDSGSYGWGIAYGLKGDFQFIEARMGQIINFLLIEEENAIEIVNQFFKMLEAAIGSPLELKNEGKWVSI
;
A
#
# COMPACT_ATOMS: atom_id res chain seq x y z
N MET A 1 2.02 4.02 -45.67
CA MET A 1 1.48 3.62 -44.35
C MET A 1 2.51 3.27 -43.28
N LYS A 2 3.61 2.53 -43.56
CA LYS A 2 4.60 2.15 -42.52
C LYS A 2 5.40 3.33 -41.91
N ARG A 3 5.78 4.34 -42.70
CA ARG A 3 6.57 5.49 -42.22
C ARG A 3 5.79 6.48 -41.35
N LEU A 4 4.49 6.67 -41.62
CA LEU A 4 3.63 7.57 -40.85
C LEU A 4 3.35 7.04 -39.42
N LYS A 5 3.16 5.73 -39.27
CA LYS A 5 3.00 5.08 -37.95
C LYS A 5 4.26 5.16 -37.09
N MET A 6 5.43 5.26 -37.70
CA MET A 6 6.71 5.35 -36.98
C MET A 6 6.95 6.76 -36.43
N ILE A 7 6.64 7.79 -37.21
CA ILE A 7 6.74 9.20 -36.79
C ILE A 7 5.74 9.49 -35.66
N LEU A 8 4.52 8.95 -35.72
CA LEU A 8 3.53 9.12 -34.65
C LEU A 8 3.97 8.48 -33.33
N LYS A 9 4.67 7.34 -33.37
CA LYS A 9 5.21 6.68 -32.18
C LYS A 9 6.36 7.46 -31.54
N ILE A 10 7.21 8.09 -32.35
CA ILE A 10 8.33 8.89 -31.85
C ILE A 10 7.82 10.17 -31.19
N ILE A 11 6.80 10.83 -31.75
CA ILE A 11 6.18 12.01 -31.15
C ILE A 11 5.49 11.65 -29.82
N LEU A 12 4.75 10.53 -29.76
CA LEU A 12 4.10 10.08 -28.53
C LEU A 12 5.11 9.74 -27.41
N PHE A 13 6.24 9.11 -27.76
CA PHE A 13 7.30 8.77 -26.80
C PHE A 13 8.06 10.01 -26.33
N ALA A 14 8.33 10.97 -27.21
CA ALA A 14 9.01 12.20 -26.85
C ALA A 14 8.14 13.09 -25.93
N SER A 15 6.83 13.13 -26.15
CA SER A 15 5.89 13.83 -25.25
C SER A 15 5.70 13.16 -23.89
N LEU A 16 5.92 11.82 -23.81
CA LEU A 16 5.90 11.11 -22.52
C LEU A 16 7.22 11.27 -21.74
N LEU A 17 8.36 11.39 -22.43
CA LEU A 17 9.69 11.46 -21.80
C LEU A 17 10.08 12.87 -21.33
N LEU A 18 9.47 13.92 -21.87
CA LEU A 18 9.83 15.31 -21.54
C LEU A 18 8.94 15.98 -20.47
N CYS A 19 7.93 15.29 -19.94
CA CYS A 19 7.03 15.86 -18.94
C CYS A 19 7.36 15.52 -17.47
N ASN A 20 8.28 14.58 -17.20
CA ASN A 20 8.51 14.08 -15.83
C ASN A 20 9.96 14.27 -15.34
N SER A 21 10.58 15.41 -15.68
CA SER A 21 11.74 15.90 -14.94
C SER A 21 11.31 16.95 -13.92
N SER A 22 10.68 16.50 -12.84
CA SER A 22 10.67 17.27 -11.60
C SER A 22 11.02 16.36 -10.44
N ALA A 23 11.95 16.88 -9.65
CA ALA A 23 12.63 16.25 -8.55
C ALA A 23 11.71 15.47 -7.60
N VAL A 24 12.28 14.38 -7.11
CA VAL A 24 11.87 13.60 -5.95
C VAL A 24 11.57 14.53 -4.76
N THR A 25 10.34 14.44 -4.27
CA THR A 25 9.94 14.78 -2.91
C THR A 25 9.13 13.60 -2.39
N TYR A 26 9.81 12.65 -1.74
CA TYR A 26 9.13 11.67 -0.91
C TYR A 26 8.77 12.35 0.41
N GLY A 27 7.49 12.24 0.80
CA GLY A 27 7.01 12.64 2.12
C GLY A 27 6.48 14.06 2.25
N GLU A 28 5.40 14.40 1.54
CA GLU A 28 4.46 15.39 2.07
C GLU A 28 3.04 14.82 2.02
N ASP A 29 2.57 14.45 3.20
CA ASP A 29 1.23 13.99 3.62
C ASP A 29 0.71 12.71 2.98
N LEU A 30 1.19 11.57 3.50
CA LEU A 30 0.45 10.31 3.41
C LEU A 30 -0.99 10.56 3.90
N PRO A 31 -2.03 10.07 3.22
CA PRO A 31 -3.37 10.21 3.72
C PRO A 31 -3.47 9.49 5.06
N ALA A 32 -4.23 10.09 5.99
CA ALA A 32 -4.35 9.62 7.38
C ALA A 32 -4.55 8.10 7.57
N PRO A 33 -5.22 7.33 6.68
CA PRO A 33 -5.34 5.88 6.84
C PRO A 33 -4.00 5.13 6.65
N PHE A 34 -3.13 5.58 5.76
CA PHE A 34 -1.82 4.94 5.55
C PHE A 34 -0.87 5.28 6.71
N ASP A 35 -0.90 6.49 7.25
CA ASP A 35 -0.18 6.79 8.48
C ASP A 35 -0.57 5.87 9.64
N ARG A 36 -1.87 5.55 9.77
CA ARG A 36 -2.33 4.57 10.78
C ARG A 36 -1.74 3.17 10.56
N ILE A 37 -1.56 2.73 9.32
CA ILE A 37 -0.89 1.44 9.02
C ILE A 37 0.55 1.49 9.53
N LYS A 38 1.28 2.58 9.22
CA LYS A 38 2.68 2.78 9.61
C LYS A 38 2.82 2.78 11.12
N GLU A 39 2.01 3.59 11.80
CA GLU A 39 1.99 3.68 13.26
C GLU A 39 1.71 2.32 13.92
N LEU A 40 0.73 1.58 13.40
CA LEU A 40 0.38 0.27 13.95
C LEU A 40 1.48 -0.77 13.71
N ALA A 41 2.06 -0.80 12.51
CA ALA A 41 3.17 -1.69 12.17
C ALA A 41 4.39 -1.40 13.07
N ILE A 42 4.73 -0.13 13.30
CA ILE A 42 5.83 0.26 14.20
C ILE A 42 5.52 -0.09 15.66
N ALA A 43 4.30 0.18 16.13
CA ALA A 43 3.95 0.04 17.54
C ALA A 43 3.74 -1.43 17.96
N LYS A 44 3.27 -2.28 17.05
CA LYS A 44 2.84 -3.65 17.37
C LYS A 44 3.51 -4.73 16.52
N GLY A 45 4.15 -4.38 15.41
CA GLY A 45 4.78 -5.34 14.51
C GLY A 45 6.16 -5.77 14.97
N GLU A 46 6.62 -6.89 14.44
CA GLU A 46 7.98 -7.38 14.60
C GLU A 46 8.89 -6.73 13.56
N LYS A 47 10.02 -6.19 14.01
CA LYS A 47 11.03 -5.55 13.13
C LYS A 47 12.06 -6.59 12.71
N ASN A 48 12.30 -6.72 11.40
CA ASN A 48 13.37 -7.56 10.87
C ASN A 48 14.72 -6.80 10.78
N GLU A 49 15.78 -7.50 10.38
CA GLU A 49 17.13 -6.93 10.25
C GLU A 49 17.22 -5.82 9.19
N ASP A 50 16.36 -5.87 8.16
CA ASP A 50 16.29 -4.89 7.08
C ASP A 50 15.56 -3.60 7.47
N GLY A 51 14.97 -3.52 8.66
CA GLY A 51 14.21 -2.35 9.10
C GLY A 51 12.74 -2.35 8.67
N THR A 52 12.23 -3.50 8.22
CA THR A 52 10.82 -3.70 7.92
C THR A 52 10.07 -4.16 9.16
N PHE A 53 8.95 -3.52 9.44
CA PHE A 53 7.99 -3.88 10.49
C PHE A 53 6.84 -4.66 9.86
N LEU A 54 6.54 -5.83 10.41
CA LEU A 54 5.40 -6.65 10.02
C LEU A 54 4.50 -6.89 11.23
N TRP A 55 3.27 -6.44 11.15
CA TRP A 55 2.22 -6.79 12.11
C TRP A 55 1.26 -7.77 11.45
N GLU A 56 1.00 -8.89 12.12
CA GLU A 56 0.06 -9.90 11.66
C GLU A 56 -0.89 -10.31 12.80
N LYS A 57 -2.13 -10.64 12.43
CA LYS A 57 -3.11 -11.19 13.37
C LYS A 57 -4.09 -12.11 12.67
N SER A 58 -4.31 -13.29 13.23
CA SER A 58 -5.36 -14.21 12.79
C SER A 58 -6.63 -14.05 13.62
N ILE A 59 -7.78 -13.88 12.99
CA ILE A 59 -9.10 -13.77 13.62
C ILE A 59 -10.11 -14.53 12.75
N ASP A 60 -10.89 -15.44 13.32
CA ASP A 60 -11.95 -16.19 12.63
C ASP A 60 -11.53 -16.75 11.25
N ASN A 61 -10.34 -17.37 11.19
CA ASN A 61 -9.75 -17.96 9.98
C ASN A 61 -9.35 -16.95 8.88
N VAL A 62 -9.20 -15.67 9.25
CA VAL A 62 -8.64 -14.61 8.40
C VAL A 62 -7.38 -14.05 9.04
N GLU A 63 -6.28 -14.09 8.30
CA GLU A 63 -5.04 -13.42 8.59
C GLU A 63 -5.10 -11.99 8.07
N TYR A 64 -4.88 -11.03 8.95
CA TYR A 64 -4.69 -9.62 8.62
C TYR A 64 -3.21 -9.29 8.76
N TRP A 65 -2.71 -8.47 7.85
CA TRP A 65 -1.33 -8.02 7.88
C TRP A 65 -1.21 -6.53 7.57
N MET A 66 -0.19 -5.93 8.16
CA MET A 66 0.25 -4.55 7.92
C MET A 66 1.77 -4.55 7.87
N ILE A 67 2.33 -3.87 6.88
CA ILE A 67 3.78 -3.81 6.67
C ILE A 67 4.22 -2.36 6.48
N TYR A 68 5.38 -2.04 7.04
CA TYR A 68 6.08 -0.77 6.81
C TYR A 68 7.59 -1.02 6.70
N SER A 69 8.20 -0.55 5.63
CA SER A 69 9.64 -0.61 5.39
C SER A 69 10.27 0.76 5.59
N THR A 70 11.30 0.86 6.43
CA THR A 70 12.06 2.12 6.60
C THR A 70 13.06 2.38 5.48
N ILE A 71 13.35 1.39 4.61
CA ILE A 71 14.35 1.53 3.54
C ILE A 71 13.82 2.40 2.42
N ASP A 72 12.60 2.12 1.98
CA ASP A 72 11.96 2.71 0.81
C ASP A 72 10.61 3.35 1.16
N GLU A 73 10.32 3.47 2.46
CA GLU A 73 9.06 4.00 2.99
C GLU A 73 7.82 3.27 2.48
N SER A 74 8.00 2.04 1.98
CA SER A 74 6.87 1.26 1.49
C SER A 74 5.97 0.82 2.63
N ILE A 75 4.68 0.84 2.34
CA ILE A 75 3.63 0.56 3.29
C ILE A 75 2.56 -0.28 2.61
N GLY A 76 1.97 -1.19 3.36
CA GLY A 76 0.85 -1.95 2.84
C GLY A 76 0.01 -2.61 3.92
N CYS A 77 -1.18 -3.00 3.53
CA CYS A 77 -2.04 -3.82 4.35
C CYS A 77 -2.86 -4.77 3.49
N GLY A 78 -3.39 -5.80 4.13
CA GLY A 78 -4.28 -6.71 3.45
C GLY A 78 -4.73 -7.85 4.35
N GLN A 79 -5.43 -8.78 3.73
CA GLN A 79 -5.90 -9.96 4.42
C GLN A 79 -5.78 -11.20 3.52
N ARG A 80 -5.70 -12.34 4.17
CA ARG A 80 -5.63 -13.66 3.57
C ARG A 80 -6.47 -14.61 4.40
N THR A 81 -7.22 -15.51 3.78
CA THR A 81 -7.83 -16.64 4.50
C THR A 81 -6.72 -17.57 5.01
N ASP A 82 -6.84 -18.14 6.19
CA ASP A 82 -5.89 -19.11 6.78
C ASP A 82 -5.53 -20.29 5.83
N SER A 83 -6.48 -20.70 4.99
CA SER A 83 -6.29 -21.71 3.94
C SER A 83 -5.41 -21.26 2.77
N GLY A 84 -5.00 -19.99 2.74
CA GLY A 84 -4.31 -19.36 1.61
C GLY A 84 -5.15 -19.30 0.32
N SER A 85 -6.43 -19.67 0.39
CA SER A 85 -7.30 -19.83 -0.78
C SER A 85 -7.64 -18.50 -1.44
N TYR A 86 -7.71 -17.42 -0.66
CA TYR A 86 -7.96 -16.08 -1.12
C TYR A 86 -7.18 -15.08 -0.28
N GLY A 87 -6.68 -14.03 -0.92
CA GLY A 87 -6.11 -12.88 -0.24
C GLY A 87 -6.07 -11.67 -1.14
N TRP A 88 -6.03 -10.50 -0.53
CA TRP A 88 -5.83 -9.24 -1.23
C TRP A 88 -4.96 -8.31 -0.38
N GLY A 89 -4.32 -7.35 -1.04
CA GLY A 89 -3.53 -6.33 -0.38
C GLY A 89 -3.48 -5.05 -1.19
N ILE A 90 -3.17 -3.98 -0.48
CA ILE A 90 -2.85 -2.68 -1.04
C ILE A 90 -1.47 -2.26 -0.55
N ALA A 91 -0.68 -1.69 -1.45
CA ALA A 91 0.66 -1.21 -1.14
C ALA A 91 0.94 0.14 -1.80
N TYR A 92 1.82 0.92 -1.17
CA TYR A 92 2.37 2.19 -1.63
C TYR A 92 3.88 2.23 -1.34
N GLY A 93 4.67 2.93 -2.16
CA GLY A 93 6.07 3.29 -1.83
C GLY A 93 7.13 2.95 -2.89
N LEU A 94 7.11 1.76 -3.51
CA LEU A 94 8.19 1.35 -4.44
C LEU A 94 8.37 2.27 -5.68
N LYS A 95 7.32 2.98 -6.09
CA LYS A 95 7.32 3.88 -7.25
C LYS A 95 6.48 5.15 -7.04
N GLY A 96 6.00 5.38 -5.82
CA GLY A 96 4.99 6.41 -5.54
C GLY A 96 3.58 6.08 -6.06
N ASP A 97 3.38 4.91 -6.67
CA ASP A 97 2.06 4.46 -7.15
C ASP A 97 1.35 3.60 -6.10
N PHE A 98 0.03 3.73 -5.98
CA PHE A 98 -0.80 2.81 -5.21
C PHE A 98 -1.11 1.56 -6.03
N GLN A 99 -0.93 0.40 -5.40
CA GLN A 99 -1.03 -0.91 -6.05
C GLN A 99 -2.02 -1.78 -5.31
N PHE A 100 -3.03 -2.28 -6.01
CA PHE A 100 -3.93 -3.32 -5.52
C PHE A 100 -3.52 -4.67 -6.07
N ILE A 101 -3.47 -5.67 -5.20
CA ILE A 101 -3.12 -7.05 -5.54
C ILE A 101 -4.21 -7.97 -5.00
N GLU A 102 -4.71 -8.86 -5.86
CA GLU A 102 -5.62 -9.93 -5.46
C GLU A 102 -5.01 -11.28 -5.85
N ALA A 103 -5.06 -12.22 -4.92
CA ALA A 103 -4.53 -13.56 -5.08
C ALA A 103 -5.59 -14.63 -4.72
N ARG A 104 -5.59 -15.71 -5.49
CA ARG A 104 -6.42 -16.90 -5.24
C ARG A 104 -5.55 -18.15 -5.35
N MET A 105 -5.60 -19.00 -4.32
CA MET A 105 -4.78 -20.21 -4.22
C MET A 105 -3.28 -19.92 -4.41
N GLY A 106 -2.79 -18.82 -3.83
CA GLY A 106 -1.42 -18.35 -3.96
C GLY A 106 -1.04 -17.76 -5.33
N GLN A 107 -1.95 -17.69 -6.29
CA GLN A 107 -1.71 -17.08 -7.60
C GLN A 107 -2.29 -15.68 -7.67
N ILE A 108 -1.50 -14.70 -8.10
CA ILE A 108 -2.00 -13.34 -8.36
C ILE A 108 -2.94 -13.39 -9.56
N ILE A 109 -4.20 -13.04 -9.33
CA ILE A 109 -5.25 -13.00 -10.36
C ILE A 109 -5.58 -11.57 -10.80
N ASN A 110 -5.22 -10.58 -9.99
CA ASN A 110 -5.39 -9.17 -10.33
C ASN A 110 -4.22 -8.34 -9.77
N PHE A 111 -3.76 -7.38 -10.57
CA PHE A 111 -2.74 -6.41 -10.20
C PHE A 111 -3.05 -5.10 -10.93
N LEU A 112 -3.34 -4.04 -10.17
CA LEU A 112 -3.77 -2.75 -10.72
C LEU A 112 -3.00 -1.62 -10.06
N LEU A 113 -2.56 -0.66 -10.89
CA LEU A 113 -2.28 0.68 -10.41
C LEU A 113 -3.62 1.38 -10.19
N ILE A 114 -3.82 1.96 -9.02
CA ILE A 114 -5.07 2.62 -8.65
C ILE A 114 -4.78 4.06 -8.22
N GLU A 115 -5.79 4.92 -8.33
CA GLU A 115 -5.72 6.30 -7.83
C GLU A 115 -5.71 6.33 -6.30
N GLU A 116 -5.15 7.39 -5.74
CA GLU A 116 -5.01 7.58 -4.28
C GLU A 116 -6.35 7.51 -3.54
N GLU A 117 -7.41 8.11 -4.09
CA GLU A 117 -8.72 8.14 -3.45
C GLU A 117 -9.31 6.73 -3.30
N ASN A 118 -9.11 5.88 -4.31
CA ASN A 118 -9.53 4.49 -4.27
C ASN A 118 -8.71 3.71 -3.24
N ALA A 119 -7.41 4.00 -3.16
CA ALA A 119 -6.53 3.38 -2.19
C ALA A 119 -6.94 3.71 -0.75
N ILE A 120 -7.21 4.99 -0.48
CA ILE A 120 -7.73 5.51 0.78
C ILE A 120 -9.06 4.83 1.16
N GLU A 121 -9.99 4.69 0.21
CA GLU A 121 -11.27 4.04 0.47
C GLU A 121 -11.07 2.58 0.89
N ILE A 122 -10.25 1.82 0.17
CA ILE A 122 -9.96 0.41 0.46
C ILE A 122 -9.30 0.26 1.84
N VAL A 123 -8.32 1.10 2.19
CA VAL A 123 -7.68 1.05 3.52
C VAL A 123 -8.67 1.41 4.64
N ASN A 124 -9.57 2.36 4.42
CA ASN A 124 -10.61 2.65 5.40
C ASN A 124 -11.58 1.47 5.59
N GLN A 125 -11.94 0.77 4.51
CA GLN A 125 -12.74 -0.45 4.60
C GLN A 125 -11.99 -1.56 5.35
N PHE A 126 -10.69 -1.71 5.11
CA PHE A 126 -9.82 -2.65 5.84
C PHE A 126 -9.88 -2.43 7.35
N PHE A 127 -9.66 -1.19 7.82
CA PHE A 127 -9.72 -0.87 9.23
C PHE A 127 -11.10 -1.15 9.83
N LYS A 128 -12.19 -0.82 9.13
CA LYS A 128 -13.55 -1.15 9.57
C LYS A 128 -13.75 -2.66 9.75
N MET A 129 -13.27 -3.47 8.81
CA MET A 129 -13.34 -4.93 8.91
C MET A 129 -12.51 -5.44 10.09
N LEU A 130 -11.29 -4.93 10.26
CA LEU A 130 -10.40 -5.33 11.34
C LEU A 130 -10.95 -4.95 12.72
N GLU A 131 -11.47 -3.73 12.88
CA GLU A 131 -12.11 -3.26 14.12
C GLU A 131 -13.34 -4.09 14.47
N ALA A 132 -14.18 -4.41 13.48
CA ALA A 132 -15.32 -5.30 13.66
C ALA A 132 -14.88 -6.70 14.12
N ALA A 133 -13.79 -7.23 13.57
CA ALA A 133 -13.25 -8.55 13.92
C ALA A 133 -12.66 -8.59 15.34
N ILE A 134 -12.01 -7.52 15.81
CA ILE A 134 -11.40 -7.49 17.15
C ILE A 134 -12.34 -7.03 18.27
N GLY A 135 -13.53 -6.51 17.93
CA GLY A 135 -14.51 -6.04 18.92
C GLY A 135 -14.08 -4.80 19.70
N SER A 136 -13.09 -4.05 19.21
CA SER A 136 -12.57 -2.84 19.83
C SER A 136 -12.12 -1.84 18.77
N PRO A 137 -12.27 -0.53 18.98
CA PRO A 137 -11.59 0.46 18.15
C PRO A 137 -10.09 0.18 18.18
N LEU A 138 -9.42 0.32 17.04
CA LEU A 138 -7.96 0.35 17.03
C LEU A 138 -7.56 1.72 17.59
N GLU A 139 -7.52 1.81 18.92
CA GLU A 139 -7.00 2.96 19.66
C GLU A 139 -5.52 3.12 19.32
N LEU A 140 -5.24 3.89 18.28
CA LEU A 140 -4.00 4.62 18.14
C LEU A 140 -4.26 5.95 18.85
N LYS A 141 -3.43 6.31 19.83
CA LYS A 141 -3.49 7.66 20.37
C LYS A 141 -3.31 8.60 19.19
N ASN A 142 -4.33 9.36 18.84
CA ASN A 142 -4.24 10.55 17.98
C ASN A 142 -3.42 11.67 18.68
N GLU A 143 -2.37 11.30 19.41
CA GLU A 143 -1.28 12.19 19.81
C GLU A 143 -0.16 12.05 18.78
N GLY A 144 -0.53 12.10 17.49
CA GLY A 144 0.41 12.29 16.40
C GLY A 144 1.05 13.66 16.56
N LYS A 145 2.03 13.79 17.44
CA LYS A 145 3.05 14.81 17.28
C LYS A 145 3.84 14.40 16.06
N TRP A 146 3.74 15.22 15.02
CA TRP A 146 4.63 15.20 13.87
C TRP A 146 6.07 14.99 14.35
N VAL A 147 6.59 13.79 14.12
CA VAL A 147 8.02 13.54 14.27
C VAL A 147 8.62 13.94 12.94
N SER A 148 9.11 15.18 12.86
CA SER A 148 10.07 15.56 11.83
C SER A 148 11.31 14.69 12.01
N ILE A 149 11.66 13.91 11.00
CA ILE A 149 13.01 13.32 10.88
C ILE A 149 13.89 14.35 10.17
#